data_AF-A0A811TJI1-F1
#
_entry.id   AF-A0A811TJI1-F1
#
_cell.length_a   1.000
_cell.length_b   1.000
_cell.length_c   1.000
_cell.angle_alpha   90.00
_cell.angle_beta   90.00
_cell.angle_gamma   90.00
#
_symmetry.space_group_name_H-M   'P 1'
#
loop_
_entity.id
_entity.type
_entity.pdbx_description
1 polymer ?
#
loop_
_entity_poly.entity_id
_entity_poly.type
_entity_poly.pdbx_seq_one_letter_code
_entity_poly.pdbx_strand_id
1 'polypeptide(L)' 'MQENRHTKRVQVSFTEKQWDLIQNLQGEMGNSDSDIVRSIIISWLTEKSFISTSVKKRMGEKND' A
#
# COMPACT_ATOMS: atom_id res chain seq x y z
N MET A 1 -12.08 -24.02 -0.76
CA MET A 1 -11.05 -22.97 -0.58
C MET A 1 -11.50 -21.78 -1.40
N GLN A 2 -11.92 -20.68 -0.76
CA GLN A 2 -12.38 -19.51 -1.52
C GLN A 2 -11.16 -18.79 -2.11
N GLU A 3 -11.06 -18.74 -3.44
CA GLU A 3 -10.10 -17.89 -4.13
C GLU A 3 -10.38 -16.42 -3.77
N ASN A 4 -9.39 -15.73 -3.21
CA ASN A 4 -9.43 -14.29 -3.05
C ASN A 4 -9.56 -13.63 -4.43
N ARG A 5 -10.78 -13.24 -4.79
CA ARG A 5 -11.11 -12.52 -6.02
C ARG A 5 -10.35 -11.19 -6.07
N HIS A 6 -9.34 -11.14 -6.94
CA HIS A 6 -8.63 -9.97 -7.48
C HIS A 6 -7.47 -9.36 -6.67
N THR A 7 -6.48 -10.15 -6.25
CA THR A 7 -5.14 -9.60 -5.99
C THR A 7 -4.40 -9.36 -7.31
N LYS A 8 -3.97 -8.13 -7.59
CA LYS A 8 -3.09 -7.81 -8.73
C LYS A 8 -1.63 -7.83 -8.27
N ARG A 9 -0.77 -8.55 -9.01
CA ARG A 9 0.68 -8.57 -8.74
C ARG A 9 1.37 -7.50 -9.59
N VAL A 10 2.20 -6.69 -8.95
CA VAL A 10 3.04 -5.68 -9.61
C VAL A 10 4.48 -5.97 -9.20
N GLN A 11 5.38 -6.07 -10.17
CA GLN A 11 6.81 -6.18 -9.92
C GLN A 11 7.43 -4.80 -9.99
N VAL A 12 8.23 -4.44 -8.98
CA VAL A 12 8.96 -3.19 -8.89
C VAL A 12 10.42 -3.48 -8.57
N SER A 13 11.31 -2.66 -9.10
CA SER A 13 12.74 -2.77 -8.84
C SER A 13 13.20 -1.56 -8.03
N PHE A 14 13.95 -1.82 -6.97
CA PHE A 14 14.59 -0.81 -6.14
C PHE A 14 16.10 -0.88 -6.33
N THR A 15 16.79 0.23 -6.13
CA THR A 15 18.25 0.21 -6.00
C THR A 15 18.64 -0.40 -4.66
N GLU A 16 19.87 -0.89 -4.52
CA GLU A 16 20.36 -1.47 -3.25
C GLU A 16 20.17 -0.50 -2.08
N LYS A 17 20.55 0.77 -2.25
CA LYS A 17 20.38 1.80 -1.21
C LYS A 17 18.91 2.03 -0.83
N GLN A 18 17.99 1.93 -1.79
CA GLN A 18 16.55 2.02 -1.50
C GLN A 18 16.08 0.79 -0.73
N TRP A 19 16.61 -0.39 -1.07
CA TRP A 19 16.29 -1.62 -0.39
C TRP A 19 16.78 -1.64 1.05
N ASP A 20 18.01 -1.17 1.31
CA ASP A 20 18.57 -1.05 2.65
C ASP A 20 17.69 -0.16 3.55
N LEU A 21 17.19 0.95 3.01
CA LEU A 21 16.25 1.83 3.71
C LEU A 21 14.93 1.12 4.01
N ILE A 22 14.40 0.32 3.08
CA ILE A 22 13.15 -0.43 3.28
C ILE A 22 13.34 -1.53 4.34
N GLN A 23 14.47 -2.23 4.33
CA GLN A 23 14.77 -3.31 5.28
C GLN A 23 14.89 -2.79 6.71
N ASN A 24 15.35 -1.56 6.92
CA ASN A 24 15.35 -0.94 8.26
C ASN A 24 13.94 -0.77 8.87
N LEU A 25 12.88 -0.88 8.06
CA LEU A 25 11.49 -0.80 8.51
C LEU A 25 10.87 -2.20 8.78
N GLN A 26 11.64 -3.27 8.57
CA GLN A 26 11.23 -4.64 8.86
C GLN A 26 10.98 -4.83 10.37
N GLY A 27 9.92 -5.56 10.71
CA GLY A 27 9.50 -5.76 12.11
C GLY A 27 8.53 -4.70 12.61
N GLU A 28 8.69 -3.43 12.21
CA GLU A 28 7.71 -2.36 12.53
C GLU A 28 6.56 -2.33 11.52
N MET A 29 6.86 -2.43 10.22
CA MET A 29 5.89 -2.26 9.13
C MET A 29 5.35 -3.57 8.57
N GLY A 30 5.92 -4.72 8.96
CA GLY A 30 5.54 -6.04 8.49
C GLY A 30 6.69 -7.05 8.57
N ASN A 31 6.38 -8.31 8.25
CA ASN A 31 7.33 -9.42 8.34
C ASN A 31 7.88 -9.84 6.96
N SER A 32 7.09 -9.70 5.90
CA SER A 32 7.53 -9.99 4.53
C SER A 32 7.80 -8.71 3.74
N ASP A 33 8.68 -8.79 2.76
CA ASP A 33 8.99 -7.71 1.82
C ASP A 33 7.74 -7.07 1.21
N SER A 34 6.79 -7.90 0.78
CA SER A 34 5.53 -7.45 0.17
C SER A 34 4.63 -6.73 1.18
N ASP A 35 4.67 -7.11 2.45
CA ASP A 35 3.88 -6.47 3.49
C ASP A 35 4.48 -5.13 3.88
N ILE A 36 5.81 -5.05 4.02
CA ILE A 36 6.51 -3.80 4.32
C ILE A 36 6.21 -2.77 3.22
N VAL A 37 6.39 -3.14 1.96
CA VAL A 37 6.10 -2.25 0.81
C VAL A 37 4.63 -1.85 0.79
N ARG A 38 3.69 -2.77 1.07
CA ARG A 38 2.26 -2.45 1.16
C ARG A 38 1.98 -1.45 2.28
N SER A 39 2.49 -1.67 3.47
CA SER A 39 2.31 -0.79 4.63
C SER A 39 2.84 0.61 4.38
N ILE A 40 4.01 0.73 3.74
CA ILE A 40 4.58 2.02 3.34
C ILE A 40 3.63 2.76 2.40
N ILE A 41 3.14 2.09 1.35
CA ILE A 41 2.24 2.70 0.37
C ILE A 41 0.94 3.18 1.03
N ILE A 42 0.30 2.33 1.85
CA ILE A 42 -0.94 2.69 2.54
C ILE A 42 -0.73 3.86 3.50
N SER A 43 0.37 3.86 4.25
CA SER A 43 0.72 4.94 5.18
C SER A 43 0.92 6.26 4.44
N TRP A 44 1.67 6.25 3.34
CA TRP A 44 1.89 7.43 2.52
C TRP A 44 0.59 7.98 1.89
N LEU A 45 -0.26 7.09 1.35
CA LEU A 45 -1.56 7.48 0.80
C LEU A 45 -2.51 8.06 1.86
N THR A 46 -2.39 7.60 3.10
CA THR A 46 -3.14 8.12 4.25
C THR A 46 -2.65 9.53 4.61
N GLU A 47 -1.33 9.72 4.72
CA GLU A 47 -0.70 11.00 5.05
C GLU A 47 -1.02 12.08 4.02
N LYS A 48 -1.03 11.73 2.71
CA LYS A 48 -1.40 12.66 1.64
C LYS A 48 -2.91 12.94 1.54
N SER A 49 -3.71 12.45 2.48
CA SER A 49 -5.18 12.52 2.47
C SER A 49 -5.82 11.93 1.20
N PHE A 50 -5.07 11.15 0.41
CA PHE A 50 -5.55 10.62 -0.87
C PHE A 50 -6.66 9.59 -0.66
N ILE A 51 -6.56 8.78 0.41
CA ILE A 51 -7.59 7.82 0.79
C ILE A 51 -8.88 8.55 1.21
N SER A 52 -8.79 9.59 2.04
CA SER A 52 -9.96 10.37 2.50
C SER A 52 -10.69 11.03 1.34
N THR A 53 -9.96 11.68 0.43
CA THR A 53 -10.53 12.33 -0.76
C THR A 53 -11.16 11.31 -1.72
N SER A 54 -10.47 10.19 -1.97
CA SER A 54 -10.98 9.13 -2.86
C SER A 54 -12.22 8.43 -2.29
N VAL A 55 -12.29 8.22 -0.97
CA VAL A 55 -13.47 7.67 -0.31
C VAL A 55 -14.63 8.65 -0.34
N LYS A 56 -14.41 9.94 -0.04
CA LYS A 56 -15.44 10.98 -0.13
C LYS A 56 -16.01 11.12 -1.54
N LYS A 57 -15.15 11.11 -2.57
CA LYS A 57 -15.57 11.16 -3.97
C LYS A 57 -16.48 9.97 -4.33
N ARG A 58 -16.08 8.75 -3.95
CA ARG A 58 -16.88 7.52 -4.17
C ARG A 58 -18.21 7.50 -3.40
N MET A 59 -18.28 8.17 -2.25
CA MET A 59 -19.53 8.31 -1.48
C MET A 59 -20.45 9.41 -2.05
N GLY A 60 -19.89 10.50 -2.58
CA GLY A 60 -20.65 11.55 -3.25
C GLY A 60 -21.29 11.09 -4.57
N GLU A 61 -20.58 10.27 -5.35
CA GLU A 61 -21.07 9.71 -6.62
C GLU A 61 -22.20 8.67 -6.48
N LYS A 62 -22.51 8.21 -5.25
CA LYS A 62 -23.60 7.24 -5.01
C LYS A 62 -24.96 7.88 -4.70
N ASN A 63 -25.03 9.20 -4.61
CA ASN A 63 -26.25 9.94 -4.23
C ASN A 63 -26.90 10.72 -5.39
N ASP A 64 -26.41 10.55 -6.62
CA ASP A 64 -27.05 11.00 -7.87
C ASP A 64 -27.52 9.78 -8.69
#